data_AF-A0A7R6Z535-F1
#
_entry.id   AF-A0A7R6Z535-F1
#
_cell.length_a   1.000
_cell.length_b   1.000
_cell.length_c   1.000
_cell.angle_alpha   90.00
_cell.angle_beta   90.00
_cell.angle_gamma   90.00
#
_symmetry.space_group_name_H-M   'P 1'
#
loop_
_entity.id
_entity.type
_entity.pdbx_description
1 polymer ?
#
loop_
_entity_poly.entity_id
_entity_poly.type
_entity_poly.pdbx_seq_one_letter_code
_entity_poly.pdbx_strand_id
1 'polypeptide(L)'
;MGFEAIADQLISLTRTLSEQDHANRPKPIGKITWRELPEIYPVQSDLNSRARELVQQLNEALTDANWNPKQPINEAFSDEEWTFGTAETIRAPIREIHGGFLEPTRRVPLVAQLPQQVVYFLITIEEGSDYLERETHGMGWHYHYLDWKERRSNVVLSWDTRWTNLVPQTKPPQTRGLFVEEHGEKTNADFTAKPWLWGLNKRKTMYEACSPDLVTWPIESFKCAANKSEVVYPLTSSLTPHPSSVTGLSTGAVRSKAKRRRY
;
A
#
# COMPACT_ATOMS: atom_id res chain seq x y z
N MET A 1 -4.80 -27.14 14.96
CA MET A 1 -4.28 -26.51 13.72
C MET A 1 -3.69 -25.16 14.13
N GLY A 2 -2.49 -24.80 13.68
CA GLY A 2 -1.91 -23.49 14.03
C GLY A 2 -2.68 -22.34 13.38
N PHE A 3 -2.68 -21.14 13.99
CA PHE A 3 -3.37 -19.96 13.46
C PHE A 3 -2.87 -19.58 12.05
N GLU A 4 -1.60 -19.86 11.72
CA GLU A 4 -1.01 -19.66 10.39
C GLU A 4 -1.72 -20.49 9.31
N ALA A 5 -1.94 -21.79 9.55
CA ALA A 5 -2.63 -22.67 8.59
C ALA A 5 -4.11 -22.32 8.39
N ILE A 6 -4.75 -21.71 9.39
CA ILE A 6 -6.12 -21.19 9.27
C ILE A 6 -6.12 -19.92 8.42
N ALA A 7 -5.14 -19.03 8.62
CA ALA A 7 -4.97 -17.83 7.82
C ALA A 7 -4.65 -18.15 6.35
N ASP A 8 -3.81 -19.16 6.07
CA ASP A 8 -3.53 -19.61 4.70
C ASP A 8 -4.79 -20.09 3.99
N GLN A 9 -5.65 -20.85 4.68
CA GLN A 9 -6.94 -21.27 4.13
C GLN A 9 -7.84 -20.07 3.86
N LEU A 10 -7.88 -19.11 4.78
CA LEU A 10 -8.67 -17.89 4.66
C LEU A 10 -8.20 -17.03 3.45
N ILE A 11 -6.89 -16.90 3.25
CA ILE A 11 -6.29 -16.21 2.10
C ILE A 11 -6.58 -16.98 0.81
N SER A 12 -6.40 -18.31 0.79
CA SER A 12 -6.67 -19.15 -0.39
C SER A 12 -8.13 -19.03 -0.86
N LEU A 13 -9.07 -18.87 0.06
CA LEU A 13 -10.49 -18.68 -0.24
C LEU A 13 -10.73 -17.42 -1.11
N THR A 14 -9.95 -16.35 -0.91
CA THR A 14 -10.04 -15.15 -1.76
C THR A 14 -9.52 -15.39 -3.17
N ARG A 15 -8.56 -16.30 -3.36
CA ARG A 15 -8.06 -16.69 -4.68
C ARG A 15 -9.11 -17.50 -5.45
N THR A 16 -9.70 -18.51 -4.80
CA THR A 16 -10.79 -19.31 -5.39
C THR A 16 -11.98 -18.44 -5.79
N LEU A 17 -12.32 -17.44 -4.96
CA LEU A 17 -13.37 -16.47 -5.30
C LEU A 17 -13.04 -15.67 -6.56
N SER A 18 -11.79 -15.18 -6.69
CA SER A 18 -11.35 -14.42 -7.88
C SER A 18 -11.42 -15.24 -9.16
N GLU A 19 -11.10 -16.54 -9.10
CA GLU A 19 -11.17 -17.45 -10.25
C GLU A 19 -12.63 -17.73 -10.65
N GLN A 20 -13.51 -17.96 -9.67
CA GLN A 20 -14.94 -18.20 -9.90
C GLN A 20 -15.68 -16.97 -10.44
N ASP A 21 -15.36 -15.75 -9.98
CA ASP A 21 -15.96 -14.54 -10.55
C ASP A 21 -15.55 -14.33 -12.02
N HIS A 22 -14.29 -14.61 -12.36
CA HIS A 22 -13.84 -14.49 -13.75
C HIS A 22 -14.60 -15.43 -14.69
N ALA A 23 -14.89 -16.66 -14.23
CA ALA A 23 -15.62 -17.66 -15.00
C ALA A 23 -17.11 -17.33 -15.19
N ASN A 24 -17.72 -16.54 -14.29
CA ASN A 24 -19.16 -16.29 -14.22
C ASN A 24 -19.60 -14.95 -14.83
N ARG A 25 -18.83 -14.37 -15.77
CA ARG A 25 -19.22 -13.10 -16.42
C ARG A 25 -20.59 -13.21 -17.11
N PRO A 26 -21.53 -12.29 -16.84
CA PRO A 26 -22.86 -12.31 -17.43
C PRO A 26 -22.79 -12.07 -18.93
N LYS A 27 -23.70 -12.70 -19.66
CA LYS A 27 -23.89 -12.44 -21.09
C LYS A 27 -24.74 -11.18 -21.30
N PRO A 28 -24.51 -10.40 -22.37
CA PRO A 28 -25.38 -9.30 -22.76
C PRO A 28 -26.83 -9.73 -22.94
N ILE A 29 -27.79 -8.93 -22.46
CA ILE A 29 -29.21 -9.10 -22.74
C ILE A 29 -29.66 -7.94 -23.65
N GLY A 30 -30.10 -8.26 -24.87
CA GLY A 30 -30.45 -7.28 -25.90
C GLY A 30 -31.88 -6.71 -25.84
N LYS A 31 -32.67 -7.00 -24.79
CA LYS A 31 -34.02 -6.44 -24.63
C LYS A 31 -34.26 -5.96 -23.20
N ILE A 32 -35.08 -4.91 -23.08
CA ILE A 32 -35.48 -4.22 -21.84
C ILE A 32 -36.34 -5.16 -20.99
N THR A 33 -35.72 -6.16 -20.37
CA THR A 33 -36.36 -6.98 -19.35
C THR A 33 -35.79 -6.52 -18.02
N TRP A 34 -36.60 -5.78 -17.26
CA TRP A 34 -36.24 -5.47 -15.88
C TRP A 34 -36.06 -6.78 -15.11
N ARG A 35 -34.93 -6.90 -14.41
CA ARG A 35 -34.65 -7.99 -13.47
C ARG A 35 -34.13 -7.35 -12.20
N GLU A 36 -34.68 -7.79 -11.08
CA GLU A 36 -34.18 -7.44 -9.77
C GLU A 36 -32.76 -7.99 -9.61
N LEU A 37 -31.89 -7.19 -8.99
CA LEU A 37 -30.57 -7.66 -8.60
C LEU A 37 -30.76 -8.70 -7.50
N PRO A 38 -30.23 -9.93 -7.64
CA PRO A 38 -30.30 -10.89 -6.55
C PRO A 38 -29.60 -10.29 -5.32
N GLU A 39 -30.25 -10.34 -4.16
CA GLU A 39 -29.66 -9.83 -2.92
C GLU A 39 -28.44 -10.64 -2.49
N ILE A 40 -28.40 -11.93 -2.87
CA ILE A 40 -27.33 -12.89 -2.56
C ILE A 40 -27.10 -13.78 -3.79
N TYR A 41 -25.85 -13.91 -4.23
CA TYR A 41 -25.47 -14.90 -5.24
C TYR A 41 -25.25 -16.27 -4.55
N PRO A 42 -25.82 -17.39 -5.01
CA PRO A 42 -25.71 -18.68 -4.32
C PRO A 42 -24.26 -19.16 -4.09
N VAL A 43 -23.37 -18.95 -5.07
CA VAL A 43 -21.93 -19.26 -4.94
C VAL A 43 -21.28 -18.45 -3.80
N GLN A 44 -21.85 -17.29 -3.48
CA GLN A 44 -21.38 -16.43 -2.41
C GLN A 44 -21.80 -16.94 -1.02
N SER A 45 -22.89 -17.71 -0.88
CA SER A 45 -23.35 -18.17 0.45
C SER A 45 -22.41 -19.17 1.08
N ASP A 46 -21.87 -20.10 0.27
CA ASP A 46 -20.99 -21.17 0.76
C ASP A 46 -19.61 -20.60 1.12
N LEU A 47 -19.06 -19.74 0.25
CA LEU A 47 -17.81 -19.03 0.51
C LEU A 47 -17.91 -18.07 1.70
N ASN A 48 -19.04 -17.37 1.85
CA ASN A 48 -19.30 -16.49 2.98
C ASN A 48 -19.34 -17.28 4.30
N SER A 49 -20.10 -18.39 4.32
CA SER A 49 -20.19 -19.26 5.50
C SER A 49 -18.83 -19.82 5.90
N ARG A 50 -18.06 -20.32 4.93
CA ARG A 50 -16.70 -20.83 5.18
C ARG A 50 -15.73 -19.73 5.63
N ALA A 51 -15.81 -18.53 5.04
CA ALA A 51 -14.98 -17.39 5.45
C ALA A 51 -15.28 -16.97 6.90
N ARG A 52 -16.57 -16.91 7.30
CA ARG A 52 -16.97 -16.61 8.68
C ARG A 52 -16.46 -17.66 9.66
N GLU A 53 -16.57 -18.94 9.32
CA GLU A 53 -16.06 -20.05 10.12
C GLU A 53 -14.55 -19.95 10.33
N LEU A 54 -13.78 -19.69 9.26
CA LEU A 54 -12.33 -19.52 9.33
C LEU A 54 -11.92 -18.29 10.13
N VAL A 55 -12.64 -17.18 10.00
CA VAL A 55 -12.39 -15.96 10.81
C VAL A 55 -12.63 -16.25 12.29
N GLN A 56 -13.70 -16.97 12.63
CA GLN A 56 -13.98 -17.36 14.01
C GLN A 56 -12.88 -18.28 14.55
N GLN A 57 -12.51 -19.34 13.81
CA GLN A 57 -11.44 -20.27 14.21
C GLN A 57 -10.09 -19.55 14.38
N LEU A 58 -9.79 -18.59 13.51
CA LEU A 58 -8.57 -17.79 13.61
C LEU A 58 -8.60 -16.92 14.86
N ASN A 59 -9.73 -16.27 15.16
CA ASN A 59 -9.89 -15.45 16.36
C ASN A 59 -9.71 -16.27 17.65
N GLU A 60 -10.36 -17.44 17.72
CA GLU A 60 -10.24 -18.37 18.84
C GLU A 60 -8.78 -18.85 19.00
N ALA A 61 -8.13 -19.26 17.91
CA ALA A 61 -6.74 -19.72 17.95
C ALA A 61 -5.75 -18.62 18.36
N LEU A 62 -5.97 -17.37 17.93
CA LEU A 62 -5.15 -16.23 18.35
C LEU A 62 -5.37 -15.90 19.83
N THR A 63 -6.61 -16.00 20.31
CA THR A 63 -6.96 -15.81 21.73
C THR A 63 -6.29 -16.89 22.60
N ASP A 64 -6.43 -18.17 22.24
CA ASP A 64 -5.85 -19.30 22.97
C ASP A 64 -4.31 -19.23 23.01
N ALA A 65 -3.70 -18.75 21.93
CA ALA A 65 -2.25 -18.54 21.85
C ALA A 65 -1.77 -17.30 22.63
N ASN A 66 -2.67 -16.50 23.21
CA ASN A 66 -2.37 -15.16 23.74
C ASN A 66 -1.58 -14.31 22.74
N TRP A 67 -1.92 -14.42 21.45
CA TRP A 67 -1.20 -13.73 20.40
C TRP A 67 -1.43 -12.23 20.53
N ASN A 68 -0.34 -11.46 20.49
CA ASN A 68 -0.38 -10.00 20.57
C ASN A 68 0.54 -9.43 19.49
N PRO A 69 0.12 -8.40 18.74
CA PRO A 69 1.01 -7.72 17.80
C PRO A 69 2.29 -7.23 18.51
N LYS A 70 3.45 -7.48 17.89
CA LYS A 70 4.77 -7.10 18.43
C LYS A 70 4.99 -5.58 18.50
N GLN A 71 4.11 -4.79 17.90
CA GLN A 71 4.16 -3.32 17.94
C GLN A 71 2.80 -2.75 18.33
N PRO A 72 2.78 -1.62 19.07
CA PRO A 72 1.53 -0.95 19.41
C PRO A 72 0.88 -0.45 18.12
N ILE A 73 -0.31 -0.97 17.86
CA ILE A 73 -1.12 -0.52 16.74
C ILE A 73 -1.77 0.80 17.20
N ASN A 74 -1.69 1.81 16.35
CA ASN A 74 -2.26 3.13 16.66
C ASN A 74 -3.74 2.98 17.04
N GLU A 75 -4.13 3.51 18.19
CA GLU A 75 -5.51 3.44 18.71
C GLU A 75 -6.52 4.06 17.75
N ALA A 76 -6.08 4.94 16.83
CA ALA A 76 -6.91 5.46 15.75
C ALA A 76 -7.54 4.39 14.83
N PHE A 77 -7.10 3.12 14.91
CA PHE A 77 -7.62 2.01 14.10
C PHE A 77 -8.61 1.11 14.83
N SER A 78 -8.97 1.36 16.10
CA SER A 78 -9.96 0.55 16.83
C SER A 78 -11.39 0.72 16.30
N ASP A 79 -11.65 1.84 15.64
CA ASP A 79 -13.00 2.27 15.25
C ASP A 79 -13.29 2.01 13.75
N GLU A 80 -12.34 1.44 13.00
CA GLU A 80 -12.56 1.10 11.59
C GLU A 80 -13.34 -0.22 11.44
N GLU A 81 -14.40 -0.22 10.63
CA GLU A 81 -15.11 -1.45 10.24
C GLU A 81 -14.29 -2.21 9.19
N TRP A 82 -13.54 -3.21 9.65
CA TRP A 82 -12.73 -4.06 8.77
C TRP A 82 -13.56 -5.18 8.16
N THR A 83 -13.49 -5.30 6.84
CA THR A 83 -14.13 -6.37 6.08
C THR A 83 -13.10 -7.38 5.57
N PHE A 84 -13.45 -8.67 5.49
CA PHE A 84 -12.62 -9.69 4.84
C PHE A 84 -13.10 -10.02 3.44
N GLY A 85 -12.16 -10.02 2.50
CA GLY A 85 -12.39 -10.33 1.10
C GLY A 85 -13.37 -9.38 0.43
N THR A 86 -13.46 -9.46 -0.88
CA THR A 86 -14.53 -8.80 -1.62
C THR A 86 -14.97 -9.77 -2.68
N ALA A 87 -16.22 -10.23 -2.58
CA ALA A 87 -16.87 -10.82 -3.73
C ALA A 87 -17.19 -9.65 -4.68
N GLU A 88 -16.30 -9.46 -5.64
CA GLU A 88 -16.72 -9.02 -6.96
C GLU A 88 -17.64 -10.16 -7.46
N THR A 89 -18.90 -10.01 -7.85
CA THR A 89 -19.72 -8.83 -8.08
C THR A 89 -21.16 -9.34 -8.13
N ILE A 90 -22.14 -8.73 -7.46
CA ILE A 90 -23.54 -8.92 -7.87
C ILE A 90 -23.67 -8.19 -9.20
N ARG A 91 -23.50 -8.93 -10.30
CA ARG A 91 -23.58 -8.38 -11.66
C ARG A 91 -25.03 -8.41 -12.09
N ALA A 92 -25.59 -7.24 -12.37
CA ALA A 92 -26.81 -7.22 -13.15
C ALA A 92 -26.50 -7.73 -14.56
N PRO A 93 -27.51 -8.22 -15.30
CA PRO A 93 -27.32 -8.42 -16.73
C PRO A 93 -26.79 -7.17 -17.42
N ILE A 94 -25.81 -7.35 -18.31
CA ILE A 94 -25.24 -6.27 -19.12
C ILE A 94 -26.35 -5.71 -20.01
N ARG A 95 -26.54 -4.39 -19.96
CA ARG A 95 -27.56 -3.66 -20.73
C ARG A 95 -26.91 -2.95 -21.90
N GLU A 96 -27.52 -3.05 -23.07
CA GLU A 96 -27.15 -2.21 -24.21
C GLU A 96 -27.59 -0.75 -23.94
N ILE A 97 -26.68 0.20 -24.16
CA ILE A 97 -26.94 1.64 -24.11
C ILE A 97 -26.52 2.26 -25.43
N HIS A 98 -26.94 3.50 -25.71
CA HIS A 98 -26.51 4.18 -26.93
C HIS A 98 -24.97 4.29 -26.95
N GLY A 99 -24.33 3.61 -27.89
CA GLY A 99 -22.87 3.61 -28.05
C GLY A 99 -22.10 2.57 -27.21
N GLY A 100 -22.75 1.60 -26.58
CA GLY A 100 -22.03 0.52 -25.87
C GLY A 100 -22.87 -0.29 -24.90
N PHE A 101 -22.26 -0.69 -23.79
CA PHE A 101 -22.86 -1.54 -22.76
C PHE A 101 -22.67 -0.96 -21.36
N LEU A 102 -23.69 -1.10 -20.52
CA LEU A 102 -23.64 -0.81 -19.09
C LEU A 102 -23.66 -2.14 -18.33
N GLU A 103 -22.66 -2.36 -17.46
CA GLU A 103 -22.60 -3.49 -16.54
C GLU A 103 -22.74 -2.98 -15.09
N PRO A 104 -23.94 -3.02 -14.49
CA PRO A 104 -24.11 -2.69 -13.08
C PRO A 104 -23.43 -3.73 -12.21
N THR A 105 -22.52 -3.26 -11.34
CA THR A 105 -21.70 -4.09 -10.46
C THR A 105 -21.88 -3.64 -9.01
N ARG A 106 -22.14 -4.58 -8.09
CA ARG A 106 -22.09 -4.33 -6.64
C ARG A 106 -21.04 -5.21 -5.98
N ARG A 107 -20.14 -4.58 -5.24
CA ARG A 107 -19.12 -5.27 -4.42
C ARG A 107 -19.67 -5.55 -3.03
N VAL A 108 -19.55 -6.78 -2.55
CA VAL A 108 -20.01 -7.19 -1.22
C VAL A 108 -18.89 -7.97 -0.52
N PRO A 109 -18.52 -7.63 0.72
CA PRO A 109 -17.49 -8.37 1.44
C PRO A 109 -17.95 -9.79 1.78
N LEU A 110 -17.01 -10.73 1.92
CA LEU A 110 -17.33 -12.06 2.43
C LEU A 110 -17.66 -12.00 3.92
N VAL A 111 -16.89 -11.23 4.69
CA VAL A 111 -17.16 -10.97 6.10
C VAL A 111 -17.19 -9.46 6.31
N ALA A 112 -18.33 -8.93 6.78
CA ALA A 112 -18.53 -7.48 6.91
C ALA A 112 -17.85 -6.88 8.16
N GLN A 113 -17.61 -7.69 9.19
CA GLN A 113 -16.98 -7.25 10.43
C GLN A 113 -15.97 -8.30 10.88
N LEU A 114 -14.70 -7.94 10.85
CA LEU A 114 -13.61 -8.76 11.34
C LEU A 114 -13.32 -8.45 12.81
N PRO A 115 -13.08 -9.48 13.65
CA PRO A 115 -12.50 -9.27 14.97
C PRO A 115 -11.16 -8.55 14.86
N GLN A 116 -10.95 -7.56 15.73
CA GLN A 116 -9.76 -6.70 15.71
C GLN A 116 -8.44 -7.49 15.75
N GLN A 117 -8.38 -8.55 16.56
CA GLN A 117 -7.19 -9.41 16.65
C GLN A 117 -6.89 -10.16 15.35
N VAL A 118 -7.93 -10.59 14.62
CA VAL A 118 -7.80 -11.22 13.31
C VAL A 118 -7.28 -10.21 12.27
N VAL A 119 -7.82 -8.99 12.27
CA VAL A 119 -7.32 -7.90 11.41
C VAL A 119 -5.83 -7.70 11.66
N TYR A 120 -5.46 -7.55 12.93
CA TYR A 120 -4.07 -7.32 13.33
C TYR A 120 -3.16 -8.45 12.91
N PHE A 121 -3.61 -9.70 13.06
CA PHE A 121 -2.84 -10.84 12.59
C PHE A 121 -2.63 -10.78 11.07
N LEU A 122 -3.72 -10.69 10.30
CA LEU A 122 -3.67 -10.76 8.83
C LEU A 122 -2.85 -9.64 8.19
N ILE A 123 -2.88 -8.43 8.72
CA ILE A 123 -2.07 -7.32 8.20
C ILE A 123 -0.59 -7.43 8.60
N THR A 124 -0.28 -8.23 9.63
CA THR A 124 1.10 -8.46 10.10
C THR A 124 1.78 -9.66 9.46
N ILE A 125 1.07 -10.46 8.64
CA ILE A 125 1.68 -11.59 7.92
C ILE A 125 2.85 -11.08 7.08
N GLU A 126 4.04 -11.60 7.38
CA GLU A 126 5.31 -11.02 6.97
C GLU A 126 5.71 -11.42 5.53
N GLU A 127 5.08 -12.44 4.97
CA GLU A 127 5.36 -13.02 3.65
C GLU A 127 4.31 -12.58 2.63
N GLY A 128 4.54 -11.43 1.97
CA GLY A 128 3.73 -10.95 0.85
C GLY A 128 4.44 -11.16 -0.48
N SER A 129 3.69 -11.54 -1.52
CA SER A 129 4.17 -11.55 -2.92
C SER A 129 4.18 -10.15 -3.55
N ASP A 130 4.54 -9.14 -2.77
CA ASP A 130 4.56 -7.76 -3.23
C ASP A 130 5.86 -7.45 -3.98
N TYR A 131 5.86 -6.39 -4.77
CA TYR A 131 6.97 -6.04 -5.65
C TYR A 131 7.46 -4.60 -5.40
N LEU A 132 8.66 -4.32 -5.91
CA LEU A 132 9.21 -2.98 -5.99
C LEU A 132 9.61 -2.71 -7.44
N GLU A 133 9.14 -1.58 -7.95
CA GLU A 133 9.54 -1.07 -9.26
C GLU A 133 10.47 0.13 -9.07
N ARG A 134 11.64 0.09 -9.73
CA ARG A 134 12.65 1.14 -9.65
C ARG A 134 12.55 2.08 -10.85
N GLU A 135 12.45 3.38 -10.60
CA GLU A 135 12.28 4.43 -11.63
C GLU A 135 13.16 5.66 -11.37
N THR A 136 13.35 6.52 -12.38
CA THR A 136 14.14 7.76 -12.24
C THR A 136 13.37 9.05 -12.48
N HIS A 137 12.32 9.04 -13.32
CA HIS A 137 11.48 10.17 -13.77
C HIS A 137 12.10 11.59 -13.71
N GLY A 138 13.39 11.75 -14.03
CA GLY A 138 14.13 13.01 -13.92
C GLY A 138 14.36 13.56 -12.50
N MET A 139 13.92 12.86 -11.45
CA MET A 139 14.07 13.25 -10.04
C MET A 139 15.12 12.42 -9.28
N GLY A 140 15.75 11.47 -9.98
CA GLY A 140 16.67 10.48 -9.42
C GLY A 140 15.97 9.16 -9.13
N TRP A 141 16.75 8.11 -8.91
CA TRP A 141 16.27 6.76 -8.59
C TRP A 141 15.35 6.77 -7.35
N HIS A 142 14.18 6.14 -7.48
CA HIS A 142 13.21 5.92 -6.42
C HIS A 142 12.43 4.63 -6.68
N TYR A 143 11.63 4.21 -5.71
CA TYR A 143 10.94 2.92 -5.77
C TYR A 143 9.44 3.09 -5.58
N HIS A 144 8.67 2.51 -6.48
CA HIS A 144 7.24 2.32 -6.32
C HIS A 144 6.97 0.97 -5.66
N TYR A 145 6.12 0.97 -4.63
CA TYR A 145 5.60 -0.26 -4.06
C TYR A 145 4.44 -0.78 -4.91
N LEU A 146 4.51 -2.06 -5.26
CA LEU A 146 3.50 -2.77 -6.04
C LEU A 146 2.89 -3.86 -5.16
N ASP A 147 1.56 -4.04 -5.26
CA ASP A 147 0.92 -5.19 -4.62
C ASP A 147 1.18 -6.49 -5.40
N TRP A 148 0.72 -7.61 -4.88
CA TRP A 148 0.80 -8.92 -5.54
C TRP A 148 0.14 -9.01 -6.93
N LYS A 149 -0.67 -8.02 -7.33
CA LYS A 149 -1.24 -7.91 -8.68
C LYS A 149 -0.42 -6.99 -9.59
N GLU A 150 0.78 -6.60 -9.17
CA GLU A 150 1.66 -5.66 -9.86
C GLU A 150 1.03 -4.26 -10.05
N ARG A 151 0.03 -3.90 -9.24
CA ARG A 151 -0.60 -2.58 -9.30
C ARG A 151 0.27 -1.57 -8.59
N ARG A 152 0.38 -0.34 -9.10
CA ARG A 152 1.20 0.72 -8.49
C ARG A 152 0.49 1.38 -7.31
N SER A 153 1.18 1.53 -6.18
CA SER A 153 0.66 2.25 -5.01
C SER A 153 0.79 3.77 -5.11
N ASN A 154 0.04 4.49 -4.26
CA ASN A 154 0.17 5.93 -4.04
C ASN A 154 1.35 6.31 -3.11
N VAL A 155 2.33 5.44 -2.92
CA VAL A 155 3.51 5.75 -2.11
C VAL A 155 4.78 5.52 -2.91
N VAL A 156 5.79 6.30 -2.58
CA VAL A 156 7.13 6.15 -3.12
C VAL A 156 8.12 5.96 -1.98
N LEU A 157 9.10 5.08 -2.18
CA LEU A 157 10.21 4.90 -1.28
C LEU A 157 11.43 5.64 -1.84
N SER A 158 12.15 6.33 -0.97
CA SER A 158 13.29 7.16 -1.31
C SER A 158 14.32 7.14 -0.20
N TRP A 159 15.58 7.34 -0.57
CA TRP A 159 16.68 7.45 0.38
C TRP A 159 16.78 8.89 0.92
N ASP A 160 17.29 9.04 2.13
CA ASP A 160 17.82 10.33 2.55
C ASP A 160 19.16 10.56 1.83
N THR A 161 19.19 11.51 0.89
CA THR A 161 20.38 11.86 0.11
C THR A 161 21.12 13.08 0.66
N ARG A 162 20.62 13.70 1.73
CA ARG A 162 21.21 14.90 2.35
C ARG A 162 22.52 14.57 3.07
N TRP A 163 22.69 13.32 3.45
CA TRP A 163 23.95 12.79 3.93
C TRP A 163 24.76 12.20 2.77
N THR A 164 25.85 12.84 2.38
CA THR A 164 26.78 12.30 1.38
C THR A 164 27.85 11.44 2.05
N ASN A 165 28.05 10.23 1.51
CA ASN A 165 29.17 9.39 1.92
C ASN A 165 30.43 9.92 1.22
N LEU A 166 31.48 10.21 1.97
CA LEU A 166 32.76 10.64 1.40
C LEU A 166 33.50 9.51 0.66
N VAL A 167 33.07 8.26 0.83
CA VAL A 167 33.72 7.07 0.29
C VAL A 167 32.68 6.17 -0.42
N PRO A 168 32.97 5.68 -1.63
CA PRO A 168 32.14 4.69 -2.32
C PRO A 168 31.92 3.45 -1.45
N GLN A 169 30.68 2.99 -1.35
CA GLN A 169 30.33 1.85 -0.51
C GLN A 169 30.52 0.54 -1.28
N THR A 170 31.18 -0.45 -0.65
CA THR A 170 31.35 -1.79 -1.21
C THR A 170 30.27 -2.78 -0.75
N LYS A 171 29.46 -2.39 0.23
CA LYS A 171 28.33 -3.14 0.77
C LYS A 171 27.18 -2.18 1.07
N PRO A 172 25.92 -2.66 1.02
CA PRO A 172 24.78 -1.84 1.40
C PRO A 172 24.96 -1.30 2.82
N PRO A 173 24.73 0.01 3.04
CA PRO A 173 24.81 0.57 4.38
C PRO A 173 23.69 -0.02 5.23
N GLN A 174 23.93 -0.23 6.52
CA GLN A 174 22.89 -0.68 7.45
C GLN A 174 22.24 0.47 8.23
N THR A 175 22.81 1.67 8.17
CA THR A 175 22.41 2.82 8.99
C THR A 175 21.66 3.89 8.21
N ARG A 176 21.64 3.82 6.88
CA ARG A 176 20.97 4.83 6.06
C ARG A 176 19.49 4.50 5.97
N GLY A 177 18.62 5.39 6.40
CA GLY A 177 17.18 5.16 6.36
C GLY A 177 16.63 5.12 4.93
N LEU A 178 15.79 4.13 4.65
CA LEU A 178 14.79 4.17 3.59
C LEU A 178 13.53 4.83 4.15
N PHE A 179 12.95 5.75 3.39
CA PHE A 179 11.78 6.53 3.80
C PHE A 179 10.66 6.36 2.79
N VAL A 180 9.42 6.52 3.25
CA VAL A 180 8.21 6.44 2.44
C VAL A 180 7.44 7.75 2.53
N GLU A 181 6.87 8.17 1.40
CA GLU A 181 5.95 9.30 1.35
C GLU A 181 4.79 9.01 0.41
N GLU A 182 3.69 9.71 0.64
CA GLU A 182 2.57 9.72 -0.29
C GLU A 182 3.00 10.42 -1.58
N HIS A 183 2.80 9.73 -2.71
CA HIS A 183 3.20 10.17 -4.02
C HIS A 183 2.14 9.83 -5.06
N GLY A 184 1.78 10.85 -5.86
CA GLY A 184 0.76 10.78 -6.89
C GLY A 184 -0.51 11.53 -6.49
N GLU A 185 -0.99 12.39 -7.39
CA GLU A 185 -2.41 12.72 -7.42
C GLU A 185 -3.18 11.43 -7.72
N LYS A 186 -4.43 11.31 -7.24
CA LYS A 186 -5.27 10.08 -7.31
C LYS A 186 -5.38 9.41 -8.70
N THR A 187 -4.88 10.05 -9.76
CA THR A 187 -4.91 9.58 -11.15
C THR A 187 -3.78 8.61 -11.52
N ASN A 188 -2.66 8.59 -10.79
CA ASN A 188 -1.46 7.82 -11.18
C ASN A 188 -1.16 6.61 -10.28
N ALA A 189 -2.04 6.32 -9.33
CA ALA A 189 -1.94 5.18 -8.42
C ALA A 189 -3.15 4.27 -8.60
N ASP A 190 -2.89 2.97 -8.69
CA ASP A 190 -3.92 1.94 -8.82
C ASP A 190 -4.57 1.60 -7.47
N PHE A 191 -3.85 1.86 -6.36
CA PHE A 191 -4.37 1.66 -5.01
C PHE A 191 -3.68 2.52 -3.95
N THR A 192 -4.34 2.67 -2.80
CA THR A 192 -3.78 3.35 -1.62
C THR A 192 -3.03 2.34 -0.75
N ALA A 193 -1.70 2.48 -0.67
CA ALA A 193 -0.90 1.72 0.27
C ALA A 193 -1.05 2.25 1.70
N LYS A 194 -0.83 1.37 2.68
CA LYS A 194 -0.83 1.70 4.11
C LYS A 194 0.50 1.32 4.75
N PRO A 195 1.61 2.04 4.50
CA PRO A 195 2.93 1.67 5.03
C PRO A 195 3.01 1.62 6.57
N TRP A 196 2.17 2.38 7.26
CA TRP A 196 2.03 2.33 8.72
C TRP A 196 1.53 0.96 9.24
N LEU A 197 0.94 0.12 8.39
CA LEU A 197 0.57 -1.25 8.73
C LEU A 197 1.67 -2.27 8.40
N TRP A 198 2.76 -1.86 7.76
CA TRP A 198 3.86 -2.78 7.47
C TRP A 198 4.57 -3.19 8.76
N GLY A 199 4.59 -4.48 9.05
CA GLY A 199 5.40 -5.06 10.11
C GLY A 199 6.90 -4.88 9.88
N LEU A 200 7.70 -5.13 10.92
CA LEU A 200 9.16 -4.95 10.88
C LEU A 200 9.81 -5.76 9.76
N ASN A 201 9.40 -7.02 9.57
CA ASN A 201 9.98 -7.87 8.54
C ASN A 201 9.67 -7.36 7.14
N LYS A 202 8.44 -6.94 6.85
CA LYS A 202 8.10 -6.29 5.56
C LYS A 202 8.92 -5.01 5.32
N ARG A 203 9.06 -4.17 6.33
CA ARG A 203 9.90 -2.96 6.24
C ARG A 203 11.36 -3.30 5.96
N LYS A 204 11.87 -4.34 6.61
CA LYS A 204 13.23 -4.85 6.42
C LYS A 204 13.42 -5.49 5.03
N THR A 205 12.46 -6.26 4.52
CA THR A 205 12.58 -6.85 3.18
C THR A 205 12.52 -5.78 2.09
N MET A 206 11.66 -4.75 2.23
CA MET A 206 11.66 -3.58 1.34
C MET A 206 13.04 -2.89 1.34
N TYR A 207 13.63 -2.72 2.53
CA TYR A 207 14.98 -2.17 2.66
C TYR A 207 16.04 -3.03 1.98
N GLU A 208 16.05 -4.33 2.27
CA GLU A 208 17.03 -5.29 1.74
C GLU A 208 16.94 -5.40 0.22
N ALA A 209 15.75 -5.25 -0.37
CA ALA A 209 15.55 -5.20 -1.81
C ALA A 209 16.12 -3.92 -2.46
N CYS A 210 15.95 -2.76 -1.82
CA CYS A 210 16.45 -1.49 -2.35
C CYS A 210 17.95 -1.26 -2.10
N SER A 211 18.47 -1.71 -0.96
CA SER A 211 19.80 -1.32 -0.47
C SER A 211 21.01 -1.71 -1.36
N PRO A 212 20.98 -2.79 -2.17
CA PRO A 212 22.04 -3.09 -3.14
C PRO A 212 22.30 -1.96 -4.13
N ASP A 213 21.27 -1.18 -4.46
CA ASP A 213 21.39 -0.06 -5.40
C ASP A 213 22.34 1.03 -4.89
N LEU A 214 22.49 1.18 -3.58
CA LEU A 214 23.42 2.13 -2.94
C LEU A 214 24.89 1.77 -3.15
N VAL A 215 25.18 0.53 -3.55
CA VAL A 215 26.52 0.09 -3.98
C VAL A 215 26.71 0.35 -5.48
N THR A 216 25.65 0.20 -6.27
CA THR A 216 25.68 0.36 -7.73
C THR A 216 25.74 1.82 -8.16
N TRP A 217 24.99 2.70 -7.50
CA TRP A 217 24.87 4.11 -7.87
C TRP A 217 25.24 5.05 -6.72
N PRO A 218 25.81 6.23 -7.05
CA PRO A 218 26.12 7.24 -6.05
C PRO A 218 24.84 7.81 -5.44
N ILE A 219 24.88 8.22 -4.17
CA ILE A 219 23.69 8.63 -3.40
C ILE A 219 22.95 9.81 -4.04
N GLU A 220 23.66 10.69 -4.74
CA GLU A 220 23.13 11.87 -5.41
C GLU A 220 22.29 11.53 -6.65
N SER A 221 22.40 10.30 -7.15
CA SER A 221 21.57 9.80 -8.25
C SER A 221 20.16 9.40 -7.81
N PHE A 222 19.90 9.33 -6.51
CA PHE A 222 18.60 8.97 -5.95
C PHE A 222 17.75 10.21 -5.68
N LYS A 223 16.43 10.03 -5.76
CA LYS A 223 15.49 11.03 -5.29
C LYS A 223 15.64 11.17 -3.77
N CYS A 224 15.76 12.40 -3.29
CA CYS A 224 15.73 12.68 -1.85
C CYS A 224 14.32 12.42 -1.28
N ALA A 225 14.25 11.76 -0.12
CA ALA A 225 13.05 11.73 0.70
C ALA A 225 12.60 13.17 1.09
N ALA A 226 11.29 13.44 1.09
CA ALA A 226 10.76 14.72 1.52
C ALA A 226 10.81 14.88 3.04
N ASN A 227 10.64 16.12 3.52
CA ASN A 227 10.70 16.44 4.95
C ASN A 227 9.62 15.77 5.80
N LYS A 228 8.52 15.33 5.18
CA LYS A 228 7.39 14.67 5.86
C LYS A 228 7.38 13.16 5.63
N SER A 229 8.41 12.60 4.99
CA SER A 229 8.49 11.16 4.77
C SER A 229 8.63 10.42 6.10
N GLU A 230 7.95 9.28 6.20
CA GLU A 230 8.04 8.38 7.34
C GLU A 230 9.20 7.40 7.14
N VAL A 231 9.82 6.98 8.23
CA VAL A 231 10.88 5.97 8.16
C VAL A 231 10.27 4.61 7.82
N VAL A 232 10.84 3.91 6.83
CA VAL A 232 10.54 2.51 6.54
C VAL A 232 11.44 1.64 7.42
N TYR A 233 12.75 1.75 7.22
CA TYR A 233 13.78 0.98 7.94
C TYR A 233 15.17 1.62 7.73
N PRO A 234 16.12 1.50 8.68
CA PRO A 234 15.92 1.09 10.08
C PRO A 234 15.02 2.06 10.84
N LEU A 235 14.18 1.57 11.76
CA LEU A 235 13.21 2.40 12.51
C LEU A 235 13.85 3.49 13.39
N THR A 236 15.13 3.36 13.71
CA THR A 236 15.90 4.37 14.46
C THR A 236 16.41 5.51 13.58
N SER A 237 16.20 5.45 12.26
CA SER A 237 16.64 6.48 11.34
C SER A 237 15.75 7.71 11.44
N SER A 238 16.35 8.88 11.30
CA SER A 238 15.65 10.15 11.16
C SER A 238 16.16 10.86 9.90
N LEU A 239 15.30 11.68 9.29
CA LEU A 239 15.70 12.50 8.16
C LEU A 239 16.75 13.52 8.60
N THR A 240 17.86 13.58 7.87
CA THR A 240 18.89 14.58 8.10
C THR A 240 18.28 15.97 7.86
N PRO A 241 18.43 16.94 8.78
CA PRO A 241 17.98 18.30 8.56
C PRO A 241 18.65 18.91 7.33
N HIS A 242 17.93 19.72 6.56
CA HIS A 242 18.60 20.54 5.56
C HIS A 242 19.58 21.49 6.27
N PRO A 243 20.80 21.69 5.75
CA PRO A 243 21.67 22.73 6.26
C PRO A 243 20.89 24.04 6.16
N SER A 244 20.55 24.63 7.31
CA SER A 244 19.93 25.95 7.37
C SER A 244 20.80 26.86 6.54
N SER A 245 20.24 27.42 5.47
CA SER A 245 20.90 28.48 4.73
C SER A 245 21.17 29.59 5.72
N VAL A 246 22.43 29.73 6.15
CA VAL A 246 22.87 30.82 7.02
C VAL A 246 22.69 32.08 6.20
N THR A 247 21.52 32.68 6.33
CA THR A 247 21.21 33.99 5.76
C THR A 247 21.85 34.99 6.71
N GLY A 248 22.96 35.60 6.30
CA GLY A 248 23.44 36.85 6.90
C GLY A 248 24.90 36.91 7.31
N LEU A 249 25.80 36.98 6.33
CA LEU A 249 26.87 37.98 6.40
C LEU A 249 26.46 39.13 5.47
N SER A 250 25.76 40.10 6.05
CA SER A 250 25.53 41.39 5.39
C SER A 250 26.86 42.12 5.29
N THR A 251 27.56 41.99 4.17
CA THR A 251 28.49 43.03 3.74
C THR A 251 27.64 44.18 3.21
N GLY A 252 27.62 45.27 3.97
CA GLY A 252 26.90 46.47 3.60
C GLY A 252 27.42 47.03 2.27
N ALA A 253 26.49 47.29 1.35
CA ALA A 253 26.70 48.21 0.25
C ALA A 253 25.52 49.18 0.21
N VAL A 254 25.82 50.43 0.55
CA VAL A 254 24.93 51.58 0.57
C VAL A 254 24.78 52.15 -0.85
N ARG A 255 23.55 52.58 -1.19
CA ARG A 255 23.10 53.47 -2.29
C ARG A 255 23.15 52.88 -3.71
N SER A 256 22.18 53.12 -4.60
CA SER A 256 21.23 54.25 -4.73
C SER A 256 19.96 53.84 -5.49
N LYS A 257 18.79 54.37 -5.07
CA LYS A 257 17.52 54.33 -5.81
C LYS A 257 17.63 55.20 -7.08
N ALA A 258 17.54 54.58 -8.25
CA ALA A 258 17.23 55.27 -9.50
C ALA A 258 15.79 54.92 -9.93
N LYS A 259 14.88 55.87 -9.76
CA LYS A 259 13.50 55.85 -10.24
C LYS A 259 13.52 56.16 -11.73
N ARG A 260 13.07 55.25 -12.61
CA ARG A 260 12.79 55.58 -14.02
C ARG A 260 11.34 55.23 -14.37
N ARG A 261 10.66 56.27 -14.86
CA ARG A 261 9.25 56.35 -15.27
C ARG A 261 8.99 55.47 -16.48
N ARG A 262 7.77 54.91 -16.53
CA ARG A 262 7.13 54.38 -17.73
C ARG A 262 6.91 55.51 -18.75
N TYR A 263 7.20 55.21 -20.01
CA TYR A 263 6.46 55.66 -21.18
C TYR A 263 5.95 54.41 -21.89
#